data_AF-A0A937KM33-F1
#
_entry.id   AF-A0A937KM33-F1
#
_cell.length_a   1.000
_cell.length_b   1.000
_cell.length_c   1.000
_cell.angle_alpha   90.00
_cell.angle_beta   90.00
_cell.angle_gamma   90.00
#
_symmetry.space_group_name_H-M   'P 1'
#
loop_
_entity.id
_entity.type
_entity.pdbx_description
1 polymer ?
#
loop_
_entity_poly.entity_id
_entity_poly.type
_entity_poly.pdbx_seq_one_letter_code
_entity_poly.pdbx_strand_id
1 'polypeptide(L)'
;MSGNPCEVITDRQRAILEFERNWWTLDDTREREIRARFQCSVDEYHGELNELLELPEALEHDELLVRRLERQRVVRRRERLGTGTDASGGTSK
;
A
#
# COMPACT_ATOMS: atom_id res chain seq x y z
N MET A 1 18.00 -5.17 13.42
CA MET A 1 18.80 -5.26 12.19
C MET A 1 17.83 -5.34 11.01
N SER A 2 17.52 -4.21 10.39
CA SER A 2 17.13 -4.18 8.97
C SER A 2 17.88 -3.01 8.38
N GLY A 3 19.08 -3.29 7.89
CA GLY A 3 19.60 -2.48 6.81
C GLY A 3 18.84 -2.89 5.55
N ASN A 4 18.45 -1.92 4.74
CA ASN A 4 19.05 -1.82 3.41
C ASN A 4 18.91 -0.38 2.86
N PRO A 5 19.90 0.04 2.05
CA PRO A 5 20.26 1.41 1.77
C PRO A 5 19.25 2.13 0.86
N CYS A 6 19.01 3.40 1.18
CA CYS A 6 18.44 4.40 0.28
C CYS A 6 19.12 4.32 -1.10
N GLU A 7 18.35 4.38 -2.18
CA GLU A 7 18.68 5.00 -3.48
C GLU A 7 17.84 4.41 -4.63
N VAL A 8 17.28 3.19 -4.51
CA VAL A 8 16.51 2.58 -5.62
C VAL A 8 15.38 1.66 -5.10
N ILE A 9 14.13 1.98 -5.48
CA ILE A 9 13.00 1.06 -5.25
C ILE A 9 13.23 -0.26 -6.00
N THR A 10 12.96 -1.38 -5.33
CA THR A 10 13.11 -2.72 -5.92
C THR A 10 12.10 -2.95 -7.05
N ASP A 11 12.40 -3.90 -7.94
CA ASP A 11 11.49 -4.30 -9.04
C ASP A 11 10.08 -4.67 -8.53
N ARG A 12 10.02 -5.30 -7.35
CA ARG A 12 8.76 -5.62 -6.68
C ARG A 12 8.00 -4.36 -6.25
N GLN A 13 8.66 -3.39 -5.63
CA GLN A 13 8.05 -2.12 -5.25
C GLN A 13 7.59 -1.31 -6.45
N ARG A 14 8.36 -1.33 -7.55
CA ARG A 14 7.94 -0.73 -8.82
C ARG A 14 6.67 -1.40 -9.36
N ALA A 15 6.62 -2.73 -9.37
CA ALA A 15 5.44 -3.48 -9.79
C ALA A 15 4.21 -3.19 -8.91
N ILE A 16 4.40 -2.94 -7.61
CA ILE A 16 3.34 -2.50 -6.68
C ILE A 16 2.78 -1.14 -7.10
N LEU A 17 3.64 -0.15 -7.40
CA LEU A 17 3.21 1.17 -7.86
C LEU A 17 2.47 1.10 -9.20
N GLU A 18 3.00 0.35 -10.17
CA GLU A 18 2.36 0.17 -11.47
C GLU A 18 0.98 -0.51 -11.33
N PHE A 19 0.86 -1.46 -10.42
CA PHE A 19 -0.42 -2.12 -10.12
C PHE A 19 -1.44 -1.15 -9.53
N GLU A 20 -1.06 -0.34 -8.53
CA GLU A 20 -1.92 0.71 -7.95
C GLU A 20 -2.33 1.77 -8.96
N ARG A 21 -1.42 2.13 -9.88
CA ARG A 21 -1.71 3.10 -10.95
C ARG A 21 -2.89 2.67 -11.80
N ASN A 22 -2.94 1.38 -12.14
CA ASN A 22 -4.01 0.84 -12.98
C ASN A 22 -5.29 0.57 -12.19
N TRP A 23 -5.20 0.40 -10.86
CA TRP A 23 -6.30 -0.07 -10.02
C TRP A 23 -6.85 1.00 -9.07
N TRP A 24 -7.61 1.95 -9.63
CA TRP A 24 -8.26 3.04 -8.88
C TRP A 24 -9.73 2.78 -8.53
N THR A 25 -10.29 1.63 -8.92
CA THR A 25 -11.68 1.24 -8.64
C THR A 25 -11.71 0.21 -7.50
N LEU A 26 -12.57 0.42 -6.51
CA LEU A 26 -12.81 -0.49 -5.37
C LEU A 26 -13.56 -1.75 -5.84
N ASP A 27 -12.91 -2.54 -6.68
CA ASP A 27 -13.44 -3.79 -7.17
C ASP A 27 -12.95 -4.93 -6.26
N ASP A 28 -13.86 -5.75 -5.76
CA ASP A 28 -13.62 -6.87 -4.83
C ASP A 28 -12.53 -7.83 -5.35
N THR A 29 -12.37 -7.87 -6.67
CA THR A 29 -11.38 -8.69 -7.38
C THR A 29 -9.93 -8.29 -7.09
N ARG A 30 -9.69 -7.08 -6.59
CA ARG A 30 -8.35 -6.54 -6.32
C ARG A 30 -7.56 -7.37 -5.32
N GLU A 31 -8.18 -7.73 -4.20
CA GLU A 31 -7.51 -8.47 -3.13
C GLU A 31 -7.06 -9.85 -3.58
N ARG A 32 -7.89 -10.50 -4.40
CA ARG A 32 -7.57 -11.79 -5.00
C ARG A 32 -6.39 -11.67 -5.96
N GLU A 33 -6.35 -10.61 -6.77
CA GLU A 33 -5.27 -10.38 -7.72
C GLU A 33 -3.94 -10.02 -7.03
N ILE A 34 -3.99 -9.25 -5.94
CA ILE A 34 -2.81 -8.98 -5.11
C ILE A 34 -2.21 -10.29 -4.59
N ARG A 35 -3.05 -11.15 -4.01
CA ARG A 35 -2.59 -12.46 -3.49
C ARG A 35 -2.08 -13.37 -4.61
N ALA A 36 -2.68 -13.34 -5.79
CA ALA A 36 -2.26 -14.15 -6.93
C ALA A 36 -0.92 -13.67 -7.53
N ARG A 37 -0.76 -12.35 -7.68
CA ARG A 37 0.39 -11.74 -8.37
C ARG A 37 1.61 -11.55 -7.47
N PHE A 38 1.39 -11.07 -6.24
CA PHE A 38 2.47 -10.76 -5.30
C PHE A 38 2.70 -11.87 -4.28
N GLN A 39 1.84 -12.90 -4.26
CA GLN A 39 1.93 -14.04 -3.35
C GLN A 39 1.97 -13.64 -1.87
N CYS A 40 1.43 -12.46 -1.53
CA CYS A 40 1.42 -11.91 -0.18
C CYS A 40 -0.01 -11.61 0.28
N SER A 41 -0.17 -11.48 1.60
CA SER A 41 -1.44 -11.04 2.17
C SER A 41 -1.70 -9.57 1.83
N VAL A 42 -2.98 -9.19 1.82
CA VAL A 42 -3.38 -7.79 1.56
C VAL A 42 -2.80 -6.85 2.62
N ASP A 43 -2.70 -7.32 3.87
CA ASP A 43 -2.10 -6.56 4.97
C ASP A 43 -0.59 -6.34 4.76
N GLU A 44 0.16 -7.39 4.40
CA GLU A 44 1.58 -7.30 4.05
C GLU A 44 1.82 -6.37 2.85
N TYR A 45 0.97 -6.47 1.82
CA TYR A 45 1.00 -5.57 0.67
C TYR A 45 0.80 -4.11 1.08
N HIS A 46 -0.17 -3.83 1.96
CA HIS A 46 -0.40 -2.47 2.44
C HIS A 46 0.71 -1.96 3.36
N GLY A 47 1.38 -2.86 4.10
CA GLY A 47 2.59 -2.55 4.87
C GLY A 47 3.74 -2.13 3.96
N GLU A 48 4.05 -2.90 2.93
CA GLU A 48 5.08 -2.53 1.96
C GLU A 48 4.74 -1.26 1.19
N LEU A 49 3.48 -1.11 0.78
CA LEU A 49 3.02 0.12 0.15
C LEU A 49 3.16 1.31 1.11
N ASN A 50 2.95 1.12 2.42
CA ASN A 50 3.17 2.15 3.43
C ASN A 50 4.61 2.61 3.43
N GLU A 51 5.54 1.67 3.59
CA GLU A 51 6.97 1.98 3.63
C GLU A 51 7.43 2.65 2.33
N LEU A 52 6.93 2.18 1.18
CA LEU A 52 7.24 2.74 -0.13
C LEU A 52 6.80 4.20 -0.26
N LEU A 53 5.61 4.54 0.24
CA LEU A 53 5.09 5.91 0.20
C LEU A 53 5.88 6.89 1.09
N GLU A 54 6.66 6.38 2.05
CA GLU A 54 7.53 7.19 2.91
C GLU A 54 8.91 7.44 2.27
N LEU A 55 9.24 6.76 1.16
CA LEU A 55 10.51 6.91 0.43
C LEU A 55 10.44 8.05 -0.61
N PRO A 56 11.46 8.91 -0.71
CA PRO A 56 11.51 9.95 -1.75
C PRO A 56 11.59 9.35 -3.16
N GLU A 57 12.21 8.18 -3.35
CA GLU A 57 12.30 7.51 -4.65
C GLU A 57 10.93 7.13 -5.23
N ALA A 58 9.90 6.91 -4.39
CA ALA A 58 8.54 6.65 -4.87
C ALA A 58 7.91 7.90 -5.49
N LEU A 59 8.21 9.09 -4.95
CA LEU A 59 7.79 10.36 -5.52
C LEU A 59 8.48 10.63 -6.86
N GLU A 60 9.76 10.31 -6.97
CA GLU A 60 10.52 10.41 -8.23
C GLU A 60 9.98 9.46 -9.32
N HIS A 61 9.46 8.31 -8.90
CA HIS A 61 8.84 7.36 -9.80
C HIS A 61 7.45 7.81 -10.30
N ASP A 62 6.53 8.13 -9.39
CA ASP A 62 5.14 8.49 -9.74
C ASP A 62 4.50 9.41 -8.68
N GLU A 63 4.89 10.69 -8.68
CA GLU A 63 4.41 11.70 -7.69
C GLU A 63 2.87 11.78 -7.59
N LEU A 64 2.15 11.61 -8.69
CA LEU A 64 0.69 11.73 -8.72
C LEU A 64 0.01 10.56 -8.01
N LEU A 65 0.57 9.35 -8.18
CA LEU A 65 0.08 8.15 -7.53
C LEU A 65 0.31 8.23 -6.03
N VAL A 66 1.55 8.57 -5.63
CA VAL A 66 1.94 8.72 -4.22
C VAL A 66 1.03 9.72 -3.51
N ARG A 67 0.88 10.93 -4.08
CA ARG A 67 -0.01 11.96 -3.52
C ARG A 67 -1.49 11.55 -3.47
N ARG A 68 -1.94 10.69 -4.39
CA ARG A 68 -3.32 10.16 -4.38
C ARG A 68 -3.50 9.15 -3.25
N LEU A 69 -2.55 8.23 -3.10
CA LEU A 69 -2.55 7.22 -2.04
C LEU A 69 -2.43 7.85 -0.66
N GLU A 70 -1.56 8.84 -0.49
CA GLU A 70 -1.48 9.64 0.74
C GLU A 70 -2.81 10.31 1.10
N ARG A 71 -3.49 10.91 0.11
CA ARG A 71 -4.82 11.50 0.36
C ARG A 71 -5.86 10.47 0.77
N GLN A 72 -5.90 9.30 0.12
CA GLN A 72 -6.81 8.22 0.53
C GLN A 72 -6.52 7.74 1.95
N ARG A 73 -5.25 7.72 2.37
CA ARG A 73 -4.84 7.39 3.74
C ARG A 73 -5.34 8.40 4.76
N VAL A 74 -5.24 9.69 4.47
CA VAL A 74 -5.73 10.75 5.37
C VAL A 74 -7.25 10.63 5.55
N VAL A 75 -7.99 10.34 4.48
CA VAL A 75 -9.45 10.10 4.55
C VAL A 75 -9.75 8.89 5.44
N ARG A 76 -9.13 7.74 5.17
CA ARG A 76 -9.33 6.50 5.96
C ARG A 76 -8.91 6.65 7.43
N ARG A 77 -7.82 7.38 7.70
CA ARG A 77 -7.35 7.66 9.07
C ARG A 77 -8.34 8.54 9.81
N ARG A 78 -8.93 9.53 9.13
CA ARG A 78 -9.94 10.42 9.71
C ARG A 78 -11.24 9.66 10.04
N GLU A 79 -11.63 8.68 9.24
CA GLU A 79 -12.77 7.80 9.53
C GLU A 79 -12.52 6.95 10.79
N ARG A 80 -11.30 6.44 10.98
CA ARG A 80 -10.93 5.66 12.19
C ARG A 80 -10.88 6.49 13.47
N LEU A 81 -10.59 7.79 13.40
CA LEU A 81 -10.51 8.68 14.57
C LEU A 81 -11.89 9.16 15.07
N GLY A 82 -12.94 8.99 14.27
CA GLY A 82 -14.33 9.29 14.64
C GLY A 82 -15.08 8.14 15.32
N THR A 83 -14.51 6.93 15.31
CA THR A 83 -15.12 5.73 15.89
C THR A 83 -14.13 5.05 16.82
N GLY A 84 -14.20 5.38 18.11
CA GLY A 84 -13.78 4.41 19.11
C GLY A 84 -14.71 3.20 18.99
N THR A 85 -14.26 2.15 18.31
CA THR A 85 -14.90 0.83 18.30
C THR A 85 -13.83 -0.24 18.07
N ASP A 86 -13.42 -0.86 19.18
CA ASP A 86 -13.42 -2.30 19.39
C ASP A 86 -13.77 -3.20 18.18
N ALA A 87 -12.95 -4.24 18.01
CA ALA A 87 -13.21 -5.50 17.32
C ALA A 87 -13.41 -5.50 15.78
N SER A 88 -12.32 -5.77 15.06
CA SER A 88 -12.23 -6.73 13.94
C SER A 88 -10.74 -6.99 13.68
N GLY A 89 -10.17 -8.19 13.69
CA GLY A 89 -10.74 -9.51 13.41
C GLY A 89 -10.00 -10.11 12.22
N GLY A 90 -8.90 -10.84 12.48
CA GLY A 90 -8.37 -11.91 11.63
C GLY A 90 -7.70 -11.51 10.30
N THR A 91 -6.42 -11.79 10.17
CA THR A 91 -5.95 -12.92 9.33
C THR A 91 -4.44 -13.09 9.53
N SER A 92 -4.04 -14.05 10.37
CA SER A 92 -2.99 -15.02 10.06
C SER A 92 -2.76 -15.96 11.25
N LYS A 93 -3.19 -17.21 11.03
CA LYS A 93 -2.83 -18.50 11.61
C LYS A 93 -2.87 -18.73 13.13
#